data_AF-A0A834TGR1-F1
#
_entry.id   AF-A0A834TGR1-F1
#
_cell.length_a   1.000
_cell.length_b   1.000
_cell.length_c   1.000
_cell.angle_alpha   90.00
_cell.angle_beta   90.00
_cell.angle_gamma   90.00
#
_symmetry.space_group_name_H-M   'P 1'
#
loop_
_entity.id
_entity.type
_entity.pdbx_description
1 polymer ?
#
loop_
_entity_poly.entity_id
_entity_poly.type
_entity_poly.pdbx_seq_one_letter_code
_entity_poly.pdbx_strand_id
1 'polypeptide(L)' 'MAIHQLMVEEGLVPFAVWEMRRKLVIQKHK' A
#
# COMPACT_ATOMS: atom_id res chain seq x y z
N MET A 1 -4.16 3.15 13.67
CA MET A 1 -3.83 2.14 12.66
C MET A 1 -4.59 2.45 11.38
N ALA A 2 -3.94 2.54 10.23
CA ALA A 2 -4.62 2.62 8.94
C ALA A 2 -4.89 1.21 8.40
N ILE A 3 -5.97 1.01 7.62
CA ILE A 3 -6.33 -0.32 7.05
C ILE A 3 -5.14 -0.97 6.33
N HIS A 4 -4.33 -0.18 5.62
CA HIS A 4 -3.16 -0.71 4.92
C HIS A 4 -2.07 -1.27 5.85
N GLN A 5 -1.93 -0.74 7.07
CA GLN A 5 -0.95 -1.25 8.04
C GLN A 5 -1.38 -2.64 8.51
N LEU A 6 -2.68 -2.82 8.84
CA LEU A 6 -3.24 -4.13 9.19
C LEU A 6 -3.06 -5.14 8.06
N MET A 7 -3.31 -4.76 6.81
CA MET A 7 -3.13 -5.68 5.67
C MET A 7 -1.67 -6.12 5.48
N VAL A 8 -0.71 -5.26 5.82
CA VAL A 8 0.73 -5.61 5.76
C VAL A 8 1.13 -6.49 6.95
N GLU A 9 0.65 -6.15 8.15
CA GLU A 9 0.91 -6.89 9.39
C GLU A 9 0.32 -8.31 9.36
N GLU A 10 -0.90 -8.46 8.85
CA GLU A 10 -1.57 -9.76 8.66
C GLU A 10 -1.04 -10.53 7.43
N GLY A 11 -0.04 -9.99 6.72
CA GLY A 11 0.57 -10.63 5.55
C GLY A 11 -0.33 -10.70 4.31
N LEU A 12 -1.50 -10.06 4.32
CA LEU A 12 -2.45 -10.03 3.22
C LEU A 12 -1.92 -9.26 2.00
N VAL A 13 -1.09 -8.24 2.23
CA VAL A 13 -0.45 -7.45 1.17
C VAL A 13 1.02 -7.22 1.52
N PRO A 14 1.98 -7.64 0.67
CA PRO A 14 3.37 -7.31 0.88
C PRO A 14 3.61 -5.80 0.87
N PHE A 15 4.43 -5.30 1.79
CA PHE A 15 4.76 -3.88 1.89
C PHE A 15 5.25 -3.29 0.56
N ALA A 16 6.12 -4.01 -0.16
CA ALA A 16 6.65 -3.56 -1.46
C ALA A 16 5.55 -3.36 -2.52
N VAL A 17 4.54 -4.24 -2.54
CA VAL A 17 3.39 -4.14 -3.46
C VAL A 17 2.51 -2.94 -3.10
N TRP A 18 2.25 -2.75 -1.81
CA TRP A 18 1.52 -1.58 -1.31
C TRP A 18 2.24 -0.28 -1.68
N GLU A 19 3.55 -0.21 -1.44
CA GLU A 19 4.35 0.99 -1.70
C GLU A 19 4.39 1.34 -3.20
N MET A 20 4.56 0.33 -4.07
CA MET A 20 4.54 0.52 -5.51
C MET A 20 3.18 1.02 -6.00
N ARG A 21 2.08 0.39 -5.56
CA ARG A 21 0.72 0.83 -5.91
C ARG A 21 0.44 2.25 -5.42
N ARG A 22 0.86 2.58 -4.20
CA ARG A 22 0.72 3.94 -3.64
C ARG A 22 1.41 4.98 -4.51
N LYS A 23 2.63 4.72 -4.97
CA LYS A 23 3.37 5.61 -5.88
C LYS A 23 2.62 5.81 -7.21
N LEU A 24 2.09 4.73 -7.79
CA LEU A 24 1.31 4.80 -9.04
C LEU A 24 0.03 5.63 -8.90
N VAL A 25 -0.72 5.47 -7.80
CA VAL A 25 -1.93 6.27 -7.55
C VAL A 25 -1.58 7.74 -7.39
N ILE A 26 -0.54 8.07 -6.62
CA ILE A 26 -0.06 9.45 -6.46
C ILE A 26 0.34 10.04 -7.81
N GLN A 27 1.02 9.26 -8.67
CA GLN A 27 1.40 9.71 -10.00
C GLN A 27 0.19 9.96 -10.91
N LYS A 28 -0.87 9.14 -10.81
CA LYS A 28 -2.10 9.29 -11.62
C LYS A 28 -2.93 10.54 -11.25
N HIS A 29 -2.86 10.98 -9.99
CA HIS A 29 -3.65 12.09 -9.45
C HIS A 29 -2.82 13.38 -9.25
N LYS A 30 -1.64 13.47 -9.86
CA LYS A 30 -0.83 14.68 -10.01
C LYS A 30 -1.01 15.27 -11.39
#